data_AF-M1CKW4-F1
#
_entry.id   AF-M1CKW4-F1
#
_cell.length_a   1.000
_cell.length_b   1.000
_cell.length_c   1.000
_cell.angle_alpha   90.00
_cell.angle_beta   90.00
_cell.angle_gamma   90.00
#
_symmetry.space_group_name_H-M   'P 1'
#
loop_
_entity.id
_entity.type
_entity.pdbx_description
1 polymer ?
#
loop_
_entity_poly.entity_id
_entity_poly.type
_entity_poly.pdbx_seq_one_letter_code
_entity_poly.pdbx_strand_id
1 'polypeptide(L)'
;MQLPERTNEVAGEYAKQCVELAEELGLPSVNLWSKMQETEGWQRKFLSDGLHLTPDGNAIVYQEVIKVFNETSLSAAKMPADVPHHSIIDGQKPEKAFQLQCPAI
;
A
#
# COMPACT_ATOMS: atom_id res chain seq x y z
N MET A 1 14.80 -13.77 33.69
CA MET A 1 13.55 -13.57 32.90
C MET A 1 13.95 -13.66 31.44
N GLN A 2 13.22 -14.43 30.64
CA GLN A 2 13.45 -14.53 29.20
C GLN A 2 12.84 -13.31 28.53
N LEU A 3 13.55 -12.68 27.58
CA LEU A 3 13.01 -11.56 26.82
C LEU A 3 11.82 -12.04 25.97
N PRO A 4 10.80 -11.19 25.73
CA PRO A 4 9.76 -11.49 24.77
C PRO A 4 10.37 -11.76 23.40
N GLU A 5 9.91 -12.80 22.70
CA GLU A 5 10.35 -13.09 21.33
C GLU A 5 9.91 -11.99 20.35
N ARG A 6 8.73 -11.40 20.58
CA ARG A 6 8.12 -10.40 19.71
C ARG A 6 8.54 -8.99 20.12
N THR A 7 9.76 -8.61 19.74
CA THR A 7 10.26 -7.25 19.95
C THR A 7 10.24 -6.43 18.67
N ASN A 8 10.36 -5.10 18.81
CA ASN A 8 10.44 -4.21 17.65
C ASN A 8 11.77 -4.39 16.90
N GLU A 9 12.85 -4.79 17.58
CA GLU A 9 14.14 -5.10 16.97
C GLU A 9 14.02 -6.32 16.05
N VAL A 10 13.37 -7.39 16.52
CA VAL A 10 13.10 -8.59 15.70
C VAL A 10 12.23 -8.23 14.51
N ALA A 11 11.19 -7.39 14.68
CA ALA A 11 10.39 -6.91 13.56
C ALA A 11 11.23 -6.15 12.51
N GLY A 12 12.26 -5.43 12.95
CA GLY A 12 13.21 -4.74 12.08
C GLY A 12 14.09 -5.69 11.26
N GLU A 13 14.50 -6.82 11.84
CA GLU A 13 15.23 -7.87 11.12
C GLU A 13 14.37 -8.46 9.98
N TYR A 14 13.10 -8.76 10.27
CA TYR A 14 12.15 -9.23 9.24
C TYR A 14 11.91 -8.17 8.16
N ALA A 15 11.69 -6.90 8.56
CA ALA A 15 11.50 -5.81 7.61
C ALA A 15 12.70 -5.66 6.66
N LYS A 16 13.92 -5.77 7.19
CA LYS A 16 15.16 -5.76 6.40
C LYS A 16 15.18 -6.90 5.38
N GLN A 17 14.92 -8.14 5.80
CA GLN A 17 14.90 -9.30 4.89
C GLN A 17 13.83 -9.18 3.80
N CYS A 18 12.65 -8.63 4.13
CA CYS A 18 11.61 -8.39 3.13
C CYS A 18 12.01 -7.34 2.08
N VAL A 19 12.72 -6.28 2.48
CA VAL A 19 13.21 -5.25 1.56
C VAL A 19 14.30 -5.81 0.65
N GLU A 20 15.28 -6.53 1.20
CA GLU A 20 16.35 -7.17 0.43
C GLU A 20 15.78 -8.14 -0.62
N LEU A 21 14.84 -8.99 -0.23
CA LEU A 21 14.19 -9.92 -1.15
C LEU A 21 13.37 -9.20 -2.24
N ALA A 22 12.67 -8.12 -1.90
CA ALA A 22 11.93 -7.35 -2.89
C ALA A 22 12.88 -6.72 -3.93
N GLU A 23 14.04 -6.21 -3.50
CA GLU A 23 15.09 -5.71 -4.39
C GLU A 23 15.65 -6.82 -5.30
N GLU A 24 15.96 -8.00 -4.75
CA GLU A 24 16.41 -9.17 -5.53
C GLU A 24 15.42 -9.59 -6.62
N LEU A 25 14.12 -9.47 -6.34
CA LEU A 25 13.04 -9.81 -7.26
C LEU A 25 12.66 -8.67 -8.21
N GLY A 26 13.26 -7.47 -8.06
CA GLY A 26 12.87 -6.29 -8.83
C GLY A 26 11.45 -5.81 -8.54
N LEU A 27 10.96 -6.06 -7.33
CA LEU A 27 9.63 -5.66 -6.87
C LEU A 27 9.70 -4.39 -6.01
N PRO A 28 8.72 -3.48 -6.14
CA PRO A 28 8.63 -2.35 -5.24
C PRO A 28 8.25 -2.81 -3.82
N SER A 29 8.78 -2.14 -2.80
CA SER A 29 8.48 -2.43 -1.39
C SER A 29 8.27 -1.15 -0.58
N VAL A 30 7.58 -1.30 0.57
CA VAL A 30 7.35 -0.22 1.54
C VAL A 30 7.91 -0.65 2.89
N ASN A 31 8.92 0.06 3.38
CA ASN A 31 9.52 -0.19 4.69
C ASN A 31 8.85 0.66 5.78
N LEU A 32 7.68 0.21 6.26
CA LEU A 32 6.96 0.92 7.32
C LEU A 32 7.72 0.94 8.65
N TRP A 33 8.51 -0.11 8.93
CA TRP A 33 9.29 -0.22 10.16
C TRP A 33 10.29 0.93 10.26
N SER A 34 11.10 1.18 9.22
CA SER A 34 12.01 2.33 9.24
C SER A 34 11.24 3.64 9.22
N LYS A 35 10.20 3.74 8.38
CA LYS A 35 9.48 4.99 8.14
C LYS A 35 8.81 5.55 9.39
N MET A 36 8.10 4.72 10.15
CA MET A 36 7.40 5.16 11.35
C MET A 36 8.38 5.66 12.42
N GLN A 37 9.54 5.02 12.53
CA GLN A 37 10.55 5.34 13.53
C GLN A 37 11.31 6.66 13.26
N GLU A 38 11.18 7.26 12.08
CA GLU A 38 11.67 8.62 11.79
C GLU A 38 10.99 9.68 12.67
N THR A 39 9.84 9.35 13.28
CA THR A 39 9.09 10.23 14.18
C THR A 39 9.38 9.91 15.64
N GLU A 40 9.79 10.91 16.42
CA GLU A 40 9.93 10.75 17.88
C GLU A 40 8.56 10.41 18.51
N GLY A 41 8.54 9.39 19.38
CA GLY A 41 7.31 8.94 20.03
C GLY A 41 6.33 8.20 19.11
N TRP A 42 6.81 7.68 17.96
CA TRP A 42 6.02 6.95 16.98
C TRP A 42 5.14 5.84 17.58
N GLN A 43 5.60 5.16 18.64
CA GLN A 43 4.86 4.06 19.28
C GLN A 43 3.48 4.52 19.78
N ARG A 44 3.41 5.73 20.35
CA ARG A 44 2.15 6.28 20.89
C ARG A 44 1.35 7.03 19.82
N LYS A 45 2.04 7.61 18.84
CA LYS A 45 1.41 8.37 17.78
C LYS A 45 0.75 7.47 16.74
N PHE A 46 1.45 6.42 16.32
CA PHE A 46 1.06 5.58 15.20
C PHE A 46 0.43 4.25 15.61
N LEU A 47 0.56 3.82 16.88
CA LEU A 47 -0.06 2.58 17.38
C LEU A 47 -1.10 2.88 18.46
N SER A 48 -2.27 2.23 18.38
CA SER A 48 -3.37 2.42 19.33
C SER A 48 -3.20 1.61 20.62
N ASP A 49 -2.66 0.40 20.50
CA ASP A 49 -2.49 -0.57 21.58
C ASP A 49 -1.08 -1.17 21.64
N GLY A 50 -0.14 -0.56 20.93
CA GLY A 50 1.22 -1.06 20.75
C GLY A 50 1.39 -2.03 19.58
N LEU A 51 0.34 -2.32 18.80
CA LEU A 51 0.42 -3.12 17.57
C LEU A 51 -0.44 -2.58 16.43
N HIS A 52 -1.73 -2.32 16.67
CA HIS A 52 -2.64 -1.84 15.64
C HIS A 52 -2.41 -0.35 15.35
N LEU A 53 -2.63 0.05 14.09
CA LEU A 53 -2.38 1.42 13.67
C LEU A 53 -3.48 2.39 14.14
N THR A 54 -3.09 3.59 14.54
CA THR A 54 -3.98 4.74 14.69
C THR A 54 -4.39 5.29 13.31
N PRO A 55 -5.32 6.27 13.24
CA PRO A 55 -5.57 7.01 12.00
C PRO A 55 -4.30 7.66 11.44
N ASP A 56 -3.45 8.24 12.30
CA ASP A 56 -2.15 8.81 11.90
C ASP A 56 -1.20 7.74 11.37
N GLY A 57 -1.16 6.56 12.00
CA GLY A 57 -0.37 5.42 11.52
C GLY A 57 -0.83 4.94 10.13
N ASN A 58 -2.15 4.83 9.91
CA ASN A 58 -2.72 4.50 8.60
C ASN A 58 -2.43 5.58 7.54
N ALA A 59 -2.38 6.86 7.92
CA ALA A 59 -2.04 7.93 7.00
C ALA A 59 -0.60 7.79 6.46
N ILE A 60 0.35 7.35 7.29
CA ILE A 60 1.72 7.02 6.84
C ILE A 60 1.70 5.85 5.84
N VAL A 61 0.95 4.79 6.14
CA VAL A 61 0.81 3.65 5.22
C VAL A 61 0.27 4.10 3.86
N TYR A 62 -0.80 4.89 3.86
CA TYR A 62 -1.37 5.43 2.64
C TYR A 62 -0.35 6.25 1.83
N GLN A 63 0.37 7.15 2.48
CA GLN A 63 1.37 8.01 1.81
C GLN A 63 2.47 7.19 1.13
N GLU A 64 3.04 6.21 1.83
CA GLU A 64 4.12 5.38 1.28
C GLU A 64 3.63 4.45 0.16
N VAL A 65 2.45 3.85 0.31
CA VAL A 65 1.85 3.00 -0.73
C VAL A 65 1.55 3.81 -2.00
N ILE A 66 0.95 4.99 -1.86
CA ILE A 66 0.64 5.84 -3.01
C ILE A 66 1.92 6.34 -3.69
N LYS A 67 2.97 6.66 -2.94
CA LYS A 67 4.28 7.00 -3.52
C LYS A 67 4.79 5.89 -4.43
N VAL A 68 4.80 4.65 -3.93
CA VAL A 68 5.20 3.48 -4.71
C VAL A 68 4.29 3.27 -5.93
N PHE A 69 2.98 3.37 -5.76
CA PHE A 69 2.05 3.21 -6.89
C PHE A 69 2.23 4.28 -7.97
N ASN A 70 2.54 5.51 -7.59
CA ASN A 70 2.81 6.60 -8.54
C ASN A 70 4.06 6.36 -9.40
N GLU A 71 5.04 5.63 -8.87
CA GLU A 71 6.24 5.21 -9.58
C GLU A 71 6.01 3.99 -10.49
N THR A 72 4.83 3.34 -10.40
CA THR A 72 4.44 2.18 -11.23
C THR A 72 3.24 2.51 -12.14
N SER A 73 2.71 1.49 -12.83
CA SER A 73 1.46 1.55 -13.58
C SER A 73 0.20 1.45 -12.70
N LEU A 74 0.36 1.19 -11.39
CA LEU A 74 -0.75 0.99 -10.44
C LEU A 74 -1.28 2.30 -9.82
N SER A 75 -0.81 3.46 -10.27
CA SER A 75 -1.36 4.73 -9.78
C SER A 75 -2.80 4.91 -10.25
N ALA A 76 -3.69 5.35 -9.36
CA ALA A 76 -5.10 5.57 -9.68
C ALA A 76 -5.32 6.51 -10.88
N ALA A 77 -4.42 7.46 -11.12
CA ALA A 77 -4.50 8.38 -12.26
C ALA A 77 -4.10 7.74 -13.61
N LYS A 78 -3.33 6.65 -13.59
CA LYS A 78 -2.87 5.92 -14.80
C LYS A 78 -3.69 4.66 -15.06
N MET A 79 -4.31 4.08 -14.04
CA MET A 79 -5.11 2.87 -14.19
C MET A 79 -6.37 3.17 -15.03
N PRO A 80 -6.64 2.38 -16.08
CA PRO A 80 -7.86 2.53 -16.84
C PRO A 80 -9.06 2.15 -15.97
N ALA A 81 -10.18 2.86 -16.15
CA ALA A 81 -11.44 2.42 -15.58
C ALA A 81 -11.91 1.16 -16.30
N ASP A 82 -12.41 0.17 -15.56
CA ASP A 82 -12.96 -1.06 -16.13
C ASP A 82 -14.16 -0.77 -17.04
N VAL A 83 -14.92 0.26 -16.72
CA VAL A 83 -16.11 0.68 -17.47
C VAL A 83 -16.18 2.21 -17.60
N PRO A 84 -16.89 2.72 -18.62
CA PRO A 84 -17.08 4.16 -18.81
C PRO A 84 -17.68 4.86 -17.58
N HIS A 85 -17.37 6.15 -17.41
CA HIS A 85 -18.03 6.98 -16.41
C HIS A 85 -19.55 7.01 -16.64
N HIS A 86 -20.36 7.01 -15.57
CA HIS A 86 -21.81 6.88 -15.70
C HIS A 86 -22.46 7.95 -16.60
N SER A 87 -21.88 9.16 -16.67
CA SER A 87 -22.39 10.25 -17.51
C SER A 87 -22.26 10.02 -19.02
N ILE A 88 -21.45 9.04 -19.45
CA ILE A 88 -21.26 8.67 -20.86
C ILE A 88 -21.90 7.32 -21.20
N ILE A 89 -22.66 6.72 -20.27
CA ILE A 89 -23.42 5.49 -20.51
C ILE A 89 -24.70 5.85 -21.28
N ASP A 90 -24.94 5.14 -22.39
CA ASP A 90 -26.20 5.22 -23.13
C ASP A 90 -27.33 4.61 -22.28
N GLY A 91 -28.19 5.47 -21.72
CA GLY A 91 -29.32 5.02 -20.89
C GLY A 91 -30.34 4.16 -21.64
N GLN A 92 -30.38 4.19 -22.97
CA GLN A 92 -31.23 3.31 -23.78
C GLN A 92 -30.59 1.96 -24.04
N LYS A 93 -29.26 1.86 -23.93
CA LYS A 93 -28.47 0.63 -24.19
C LYS A 93 -27.34 0.47 -23.17
N PRO A 94 -27.64 0.39 -21.87
CA PRO A 94 -26.62 0.37 -20.81
C PRO A 94 -25.72 -0.87 -20.89
N GLU A 95 -26.19 -1.97 -21.48
CA GLU A 95 -25.42 -3.21 -21.68
C GLU A 95 -24.15 -2.99 -22.51
N LYS A 96 -24.12 -1.96 -23.37
CA LYS A 96 -22.93 -1.62 -24.16
C LYS A 96 -21.75 -1.17 -23.30
N ALA A 97 -22.00 -0.59 -22.11
CA ALA A 97 -20.94 -0.17 -21.21
C ALA A 97 -20.17 -1.36 -20.60
N PHE A 98 -20.73 -2.57 -20.66
CA PHE A 98 -20.15 -3.80 -20.12
C PHE A 98 -19.63 -4.76 -21.20
N GLN A 99 -19.73 -4.38 -22.48
CA GLN A 99 -19.13 -5.13 -23.59
C GLN A 99 -17.62 -4.84 -23.64
N LEU A 100 -16.89 -5.39 -22.67
CA LEU A 100 -15.43 -5.28 -22.59
C LEU A 100 -14.81 -5.85 -23.89
N GLN A 101 -14.12 -4.99 -24.65
CA GLN A 101 -13.09 -5.47 -25.57
C GLN A 101 -11.90 -5.86 -24.70
N CYS A 102 -11.61 -7.15 -24.56
CA CYS A 102 -10.33 -7.56 -23.97
C CYS A 102 -9.21 -6.86 -24.76
N PRO A 103 -8.36 -6.04 -24.13
CA PRO A 103 -7.17 -5.58 -24.79
C PRO A 103 -6.36 -6.83 -25.16
N ALA A 104 -6.04 -6.98 -26.45
CA ALA A 104 -5.12 -8.02 -26.87
C ALA A 104 -3.81 -7.84 -26.08
N ILE A 105 -3.41 -8.88 -25.35
CA ILE A 105 -2.09 -8.97 -24.73
C ILE A 105 -1.05 -9.11 -25.84
#